data_AF-A0A1F2Z0S6-F1
#
_entry.id   AF-A0A1F2Z0S6-F1
#
_cell.length_a   1.000
_cell.length_b   1.000
_cell.length_c   1.000
_cell.angle_alpha   90.00
_cell.angle_beta   90.00
_cell.angle_gamma   90.00
#
_symmetry.space_group_name_H-M   'P 1'
#
loop_
_entity.id
_entity.type
_entity.pdbx_description
1 polymer ?
#
loop_
_entity_poly.entity_id
_entity_poly.type
_entity_poly.pdbx_seq_one_letter_code
_entity_poly.pdbx_strand_id
1 'polypeptide(L)'
;MKKIPVSTIFVLLAVPFVVVAAYMMMSKPRIPVGVPACYLDAVCDSLQILNTEKIKQLEDYHQTSLDQHDIDLRILTSNMPAAGTINYVKAAKIGSNSKLGQGVLFMIDPQSALIRFYATPNLRGIYNDEFTFFLEKNQMMPFFKAGKISQGIIETDKIILQRAEDAKAGKAFDAKAYQAIATHVLNAGNQVVPTTPVDPLRDPNIQRPTEIVSEYLRMLMMNNSSYDLPIYSQASKKFRQNAPLTSAQMQSELLAHKVCNIYKEVILDEGLAAVLYDIHQRHCSPYFLVFENGGWKMDIPTTVNRILIDAKHGWYLDMARPTVYANALLDWQFDKNGIPHPMPPMRWGLLIDSDMAARVTYVKKIYDNSSSTKIPLQEKDVILEWGGIKNPTHADVEKSMVDSDGGQKIPALIWRKGQKMTVEIVAPPRM
;
A
#
# COMPACT_ATOMS: atom_id res chain seq x y z
N MET A 1 -53.37 -53.75 26.90
CA MET A 1 -52.24 -52.87 26.53
C MET A 1 -51.52 -52.43 27.79
N LYS A 2 -50.29 -52.93 28.05
CA LYS A 2 -49.48 -52.57 29.22
C LYS A 2 -48.82 -51.20 28.97
N LYS A 3 -49.12 -50.22 29.82
CA LYS A 3 -48.47 -48.89 29.79
C LYS A 3 -47.02 -49.05 30.30
N ILE A 4 -46.05 -48.76 29.45
CA ILE A 4 -44.64 -48.65 29.85
C ILE A 4 -44.51 -47.33 30.63
N PRO A 5 -43.93 -47.33 31.84
CA PRO A 5 -43.78 -46.11 32.62
C PRO A 5 -42.80 -45.15 31.94
N VAL A 6 -43.19 -43.87 31.90
CA VAL A 6 -42.49 -42.76 31.22
C VAL A 6 -41.05 -42.58 31.71
N SER A 7 -40.70 -43.05 32.91
CA SER A 7 -39.33 -43.01 33.43
C SER A 7 -38.35 -43.92 32.69
N THR A 8 -38.81 -45.00 32.05
CA THR A 8 -37.93 -45.91 31.29
C THR A 8 -37.55 -45.35 29.91
N ILE A 9 -38.39 -44.47 29.35
CA ILE A 9 -38.13 -43.83 28.05
C ILE A 9 -37.08 -42.70 28.18
N PHE A 10 -37.05 -41.99 29.31
CA PHE A 10 -36.05 -40.92 29.53
C PHE A 10 -34.63 -41.47 29.76
N VAL A 11 -34.48 -42.65 30.35
CA VAL A 11 -33.15 -43.26 30.56
C VAL A 11 -32.56 -43.77 29.23
N LEU A 12 -33.39 -44.22 28.29
CA LEU A 12 -32.93 -44.69 26.96
C LEU A 12 -32.54 -43.56 25.99
N LEU A 13 -33.03 -42.33 26.18
CA LEU A 13 -32.68 -41.16 25.36
C LEU A 13 -31.52 -40.33 25.93
N ALA A 14 -31.27 -40.38 27.25
CA ALA A 14 -30.17 -39.66 27.87
C ALA A 14 -28.80 -40.33 27.66
N VAL A 15 -28.74 -41.66 27.60
CA VAL A 15 -27.50 -42.43 27.40
C VAL A 15 -26.79 -42.12 26.07
N PRO A 16 -27.45 -42.09 24.90
CA PRO A 16 -26.77 -41.73 23.66
C PRO A 16 -26.28 -40.28 23.65
N PHE A 17 -26.98 -39.34 24.29
CA PHE A 17 -26.55 -37.94 24.37
C PHE A 17 -25.31 -37.75 25.26
N VAL A 18 -25.23 -38.45 26.39
CA VAL A 18 -24.05 -38.42 27.27
C VAL A 18 -22.86 -39.11 26.61
N VAL A 19 -23.09 -40.21 25.88
CA VAL A 19 -22.02 -40.91 25.13
C VAL A 19 -21.52 -40.07 23.96
N VAL A 20 -22.39 -39.38 23.21
CA VAL A 20 -21.99 -38.47 22.11
C VAL A 20 -21.28 -37.24 22.65
N ALA A 21 -21.76 -36.64 23.75
CA ALA A 21 -21.07 -35.52 24.39
C ALA A 21 -19.71 -35.94 24.99
N ALA A 22 -19.62 -37.11 25.61
CA ALA A 22 -18.36 -37.67 26.10
C ALA A 22 -17.41 -38.04 24.95
N TYR A 23 -17.91 -38.56 23.83
CA TYR A 23 -17.12 -38.85 22.64
C TYR A 23 -16.61 -37.56 21.98
N MET A 24 -17.45 -36.52 21.88
CA MET A 24 -17.05 -35.19 21.40
C MET A 24 -16.10 -34.45 22.36
N MET A 25 -16.22 -34.66 23.68
CA MET A 25 -15.29 -34.10 24.67
C MET A 25 -13.96 -34.88 24.74
N MET A 26 -13.96 -36.19 24.46
CA MET A 26 -12.76 -37.03 24.37
C MET A 26 -12.06 -36.95 23.00
N SER A 27 -12.72 -36.39 21.98
CA SER A 27 -12.15 -36.17 20.64
C SER A 27 -11.62 -34.75 20.45
N LYS A 28 -11.08 -34.10 21.49
CA LYS A 28 -10.18 -32.96 21.23
C LYS A 28 -8.97 -33.53 20.50
N PRO A 29 -8.63 -33.04 19.28
CA PRO A 29 -7.47 -33.53 18.56
C PRO A 29 -6.27 -33.42 19.49
N ARG A 30 -5.65 -34.56 19.83
CA ARG A 30 -4.45 -34.57 20.66
C ARG A 30 -3.40 -33.75 19.92
N ILE A 31 -3.02 -32.61 20.49
CA ILE A 31 -1.94 -31.78 19.97
C ILE A 31 -0.71 -32.68 19.87
N PRO A 32 -0.09 -32.82 18.69
CA PRO A 32 1.11 -33.63 18.55
C PRO A 32 2.18 -33.14 19.51
N VAL A 33 2.89 -34.07 20.15
CA VAL A 33 3.91 -33.74 21.15
C VAL A 33 4.96 -32.82 20.52
N GLY A 34 5.22 -31.69 21.18
CA GLY A 34 6.21 -30.70 20.72
C GLY A 34 5.73 -29.79 19.58
N VAL A 35 4.43 -29.74 19.28
CA VAL A 35 3.83 -28.84 18.28
C VAL A 35 2.98 -27.77 18.98
N PRO A 36 3.09 -26.47 18.63
CA PRO A 36 2.25 -25.41 19.21
C PRO A 36 0.76 -25.62 18.94
N ALA A 37 -0.10 -25.11 19.82
CA ALA A 37 -1.55 -25.27 19.67
C ALA A 37 -2.11 -24.66 18.37
N CYS A 38 -1.48 -23.60 17.85
CA CYS A 38 -1.85 -22.89 16.62
C CYS A 38 -1.42 -23.59 15.31
N TYR A 39 -0.99 -24.86 15.34
CA TYR A 39 -0.36 -25.51 14.17
C TYR A 39 -1.25 -25.71 12.94
N LEU A 40 -2.57 -25.49 13.07
CA LEU A 40 -3.52 -25.51 11.96
C LEU A 40 -3.83 -24.11 11.41
N ASP A 41 -3.41 -23.07 12.12
CA ASP A 41 -3.68 -21.69 11.75
C ASP A 41 -2.76 -21.27 10.59
N ALA A 42 -3.22 -20.32 9.78
CA ALA A 42 -2.40 -19.73 8.72
C ALA A 42 -1.19 -19.00 9.32
N VAL A 43 -1.38 -18.32 10.46
CA VAL A 43 -0.30 -17.63 11.19
C VAL A 43 -0.21 -18.18 12.60
N CYS A 44 0.74 -19.08 12.84
CA CYS A 44 1.03 -19.63 14.17
C CYS A 44 2.16 -18.84 14.85
N ASP A 45 1.79 -17.76 15.53
CA ASP A 45 2.74 -16.92 16.28
C ASP A 45 2.97 -17.45 17.71
N SER A 46 3.67 -18.57 17.84
CA SER A 46 3.87 -19.21 19.16
C SER A 46 4.79 -18.42 20.11
N LEU A 47 5.51 -17.43 19.57
CA LEU A 47 6.42 -16.56 20.32
C LEU A 47 5.84 -15.18 20.65
N GLN A 48 4.60 -14.89 20.22
CA GLN A 48 3.92 -13.60 20.46
C GLN A 48 4.72 -12.38 19.95
N ILE A 49 5.41 -12.53 18.81
CA ILE A 49 6.19 -11.43 18.21
C ILE A 49 5.35 -10.56 17.27
N LEU A 50 4.15 -11.01 16.91
CA LEU A 50 3.15 -10.31 16.11
C LEU A 50 1.99 -9.86 17.01
N ASN A 51 1.44 -8.68 16.71
CA ASN A 51 0.19 -8.24 17.31
C ASN A 51 -1.00 -8.70 16.45
N THR A 52 -2.21 -8.57 16.98
CA THR A 52 -3.44 -9.00 16.30
C THR A 52 -3.63 -8.34 14.93
N GLU A 53 -3.27 -7.06 14.80
CA GLU A 53 -3.37 -6.33 13.53
C GLU A 53 -2.48 -6.94 12.44
N LYS A 54 -1.22 -7.24 12.79
CA LYS A 54 -0.26 -7.88 11.87
C LYS A 54 -0.64 -9.30 11.51
N ILE A 55 -1.16 -10.07 12.48
CA ILE A 55 -1.67 -11.42 12.23
C ILE A 55 -2.79 -11.36 11.20
N LYS A 56 -3.78 -10.50 11.40
CA LYS A 56 -4.88 -10.31 10.46
C LYS A 56 -4.39 -9.90 9.06
N GLN A 57 -3.44 -8.97 9.00
CA GLN A 57 -2.84 -8.55 7.72
C GLN A 57 -2.21 -9.72 6.96
N LEU A 58 -1.46 -10.58 7.66
CA LEU A 58 -0.85 -11.78 7.07
C LEU A 58 -1.91 -12.80 6.64
N GLU A 59 -2.95 -13.01 7.45
CA GLU A 59 -4.05 -13.91 7.09
C GLU A 59 -4.79 -13.45 5.82
N ASP A 60 -4.99 -12.14 5.64
CA ASP A 60 -5.58 -11.57 4.43
C ASP A 60 -4.70 -11.83 3.18
N TYR A 61 -3.36 -11.73 3.32
CA TYR A 61 -2.41 -12.10 2.26
C TYR A 61 -2.47 -13.60 1.96
N HIS A 62 -2.52 -14.44 2.99
CA HIS A 62 -2.55 -15.90 2.85
C HIS A 62 -3.84 -16.37 2.18
N GLN A 63 -4.99 -15.77 2.53
CA GLN A 63 -6.25 -16.07 1.87
C GLN A 63 -6.22 -15.69 0.38
N THR A 64 -5.60 -14.57 0.04
CA THR A 64 -5.48 -14.16 -1.37
C THR A 64 -4.52 -15.06 -2.14
N SER A 65 -3.42 -15.49 -1.53
CA SER A 65 -2.53 -16.51 -2.08
C SER A 65 -3.31 -17.79 -2.42
N LEU A 66 -4.18 -18.22 -1.51
CA LEU A 66 -5.03 -19.38 -1.72
C LEU A 66 -6.05 -19.14 -2.85
N ASP A 67 -6.73 -18.00 -2.86
CA ASP A 67 -7.79 -17.73 -3.85
C ASP A 67 -7.24 -17.51 -5.27
N GLN A 68 -6.07 -16.89 -5.42
CA GLN A 68 -5.52 -16.47 -6.71
C GLN A 68 -4.47 -17.41 -7.29
N HIS A 69 -3.78 -18.17 -6.43
CA HIS A 69 -2.70 -19.07 -6.79
C HIS A 69 -2.92 -20.51 -6.33
N ASP A 70 -3.98 -20.76 -5.56
CA ASP A 70 -4.23 -22.07 -4.92
C ASP A 70 -3.08 -22.51 -4.01
N ILE A 71 -2.39 -21.56 -3.34
CA ILE A 71 -1.27 -21.85 -2.43
C ILE A 71 -1.72 -21.64 -0.97
N ASP A 72 -1.70 -22.72 -0.19
CA ASP A 72 -1.83 -22.72 1.28
C ASP A 72 -0.54 -22.18 1.91
N LEU A 73 -0.48 -20.86 2.11
CA LEU A 73 0.65 -20.19 2.73
C LEU A 73 0.48 -20.17 4.25
N ARG A 74 1.53 -20.57 4.99
CA ARG A 74 1.52 -20.57 6.45
C ARG A 74 2.81 -20.01 7.04
N ILE A 75 2.67 -19.40 8.23
CA ILE A 75 3.77 -18.87 9.03
C ILE A 75 3.82 -19.58 10.38
N LEU A 76 5.05 -19.88 10.84
CA LEU A 76 5.31 -20.32 12.20
C LEU A 76 6.45 -19.52 12.82
N THR A 77 6.19 -18.84 13.95
CA THR A 77 7.26 -18.31 14.80
C THR A 77 7.51 -19.34 15.90
N SER A 78 8.74 -19.84 16.06
CA SER A 78 9.05 -20.87 17.06
C SER A 78 10.54 -21.02 17.32
N ASN A 79 10.91 -21.39 18.55
CA ASN A 79 12.28 -21.78 18.93
C ASN A 79 12.45 -23.31 18.90
N MET A 80 11.64 -23.99 18.10
CA MET A 80 11.60 -25.45 18.06
C MET A 80 12.89 -26.02 17.44
N PRO A 81 13.47 -27.08 18.02
CA PRO A 81 14.65 -27.72 17.46
C PRO A 81 14.33 -28.38 16.12
N ALA A 82 15.38 -28.70 15.36
CA ALA A 82 15.21 -29.17 13.99
C ALA A 82 14.34 -30.42 13.83
N ALA A 83 14.45 -31.36 14.77
CA ALA A 83 13.65 -32.57 14.81
C ALA A 83 12.14 -32.30 14.97
N GLY A 84 11.77 -31.23 15.69
CA GLY A 84 10.37 -30.84 15.86
C GLY A 84 9.76 -30.29 14.57
N THR A 85 10.55 -29.68 13.68
CA THR A 85 10.06 -29.17 12.38
C THR A 85 9.38 -30.25 11.54
N ILE A 86 9.94 -31.46 11.51
CA ILE A 86 9.37 -32.58 10.75
C ILE A 86 8.01 -32.96 11.32
N ASN A 87 7.89 -33.02 12.65
CA ASN A 87 6.62 -33.30 13.32
C ASN A 87 5.59 -32.20 13.06
N TYR A 88 6.02 -30.93 13.06
CA TYR A 88 5.16 -29.79 12.73
C TYR A 88 4.63 -29.90 11.30
N VAL A 89 5.50 -30.08 10.29
CA VAL A 89 5.08 -30.19 8.89
C VAL A 89 4.08 -31.34 8.69
N LYS A 90 4.34 -32.49 9.33
CA LYS A 90 3.43 -33.64 9.28
C LYS A 90 2.09 -33.36 9.95
N ALA A 91 2.10 -32.66 11.09
CA ALA A 91 0.90 -32.32 11.85
C ALA A 91 0.04 -31.25 11.15
N ALA A 92 0.69 -30.19 10.66
CA ALA A 92 0.06 -29.03 10.06
C ALA A 92 -0.61 -29.37 8.72
N LYS A 93 -0.22 -30.46 8.05
CA LYS A 93 -0.74 -30.86 6.74
C LYS A 93 -0.67 -29.71 5.73
N ILE A 94 0.52 -29.11 5.61
CA ILE A 94 0.77 -27.98 4.72
C ILE A 94 0.31 -28.33 3.30
N GLY A 95 -0.52 -27.48 2.70
CA GLY A 95 -1.18 -27.73 1.42
C GLY A 95 -2.62 -28.23 1.55
N SER A 96 -3.11 -28.55 2.74
CA SER A 96 -4.46 -29.10 2.93
C SER A 96 -5.59 -28.15 2.55
N ASN A 97 -5.33 -26.85 2.57
CA ASN A 97 -6.32 -25.84 2.22
C ASN A 97 -6.36 -25.59 0.69
N SER A 98 -5.31 -25.99 -0.02
CA SER A 98 -5.19 -25.91 -1.48
C SER A 98 -5.89 -27.07 -2.17
N LYS A 99 -6.56 -26.78 -3.30
CA LYS A 99 -7.22 -27.78 -4.13
C LYS A 99 -6.20 -28.69 -4.83
N LEU A 100 -5.03 -28.15 -5.16
CA LEU A 100 -3.93 -28.85 -5.82
C LEU A 100 -2.89 -29.41 -4.81
N GLY A 101 -3.17 -29.31 -3.51
CA GLY A 101 -2.25 -29.74 -2.45
C GLY A 101 -0.98 -28.89 -2.38
N GLN A 102 -1.03 -27.66 -2.89
CA GLN A 102 0.07 -26.72 -2.95
C GLN A 102 0.15 -25.95 -1.63
N GLY A 103 1.28 -26.08 -0.93
CA GLY A 103 1.50 -25.36 0.31
C GLY A 103 2.94 -24.93 0.53
N VAL A 104 3.05 -23.83 1.28
CA VAL A 104 4.30 -23.22 1.73
C VAL A 104 4.22 -23.01 3.24
N LEU A 105 5.29 -23.34 3.95
CA LEU A 105 5.46 -23.01 5.36
C LEU A 105 6.74 -22.20 5.53
N PHE A 106 6.59 -20.97 6.00
CA PHE A 106 7.67 -20.07 6.37
C PHE A 106 7.85 -20.09 7.90
N MET A 107 8.93 -20.73 8.36
CA MET A 107 9.24 -20.85 9.78
C MET A 107 10.34 -19.88 10.18
N ILE A 108 10.17 -19.23 11.32
CA ILE A 108 11.09 -18.22 11.83
C ILE A 108 11.52 -18.61 13.25
N ASP A 109 12.83 -18.73 13.46
CA ASP A 109 13.47 -18.88 14.75
C ASP A 109 14.25 -17.58 15.08
N PRO A 110 13.62 -16.66 15.83
CA PRO A 110 14.25 -15.43 16.32
C PRO A 110 15.54 -15.64 17.10
N GLN A 111 15.64 -16.70 17.91
CA GLN A 111 16.77 -16.89 18.81
C GLN A 111 18.03 -17.32 18.06
N SER A 112 17.88 -18.21 17.09
CA SER A 112 18.99 -18.67 16.26
C SER A 112 19.25 -17.77 15.04
N ALA A 113 18.42 -16.75 14.81
CA ALA A 113 18.40 -15.94 13.58
C ALA A 113 18.33 -16.79 12.30
N LEU A 114 17.48 -17.83 12.35
CA LEU A 114 17.28 -18.76 11.26
C LEU A 114 15.85 -18.67 10.74
N ILE A 115 15.71 -18.88 9.44
CA ILE A 115 14.43 -19.25 8.86
C ILE A 115 14.51 -20.65 8.28
N ARG A 116 13.35 -21.28 8.10
CA ARG A 116 13.22 -22.50 7.30
C ARG A 116 12.06 -22.31 6.37
N PHE A 117 12.28 -22.64 5.11
CA PHE A 117 11.27 -22.54 4.07
C PHE A 117 10.92 -23.94 3.59
N TYR A 118 9.67 -24.34 3.76
CA TYR A 118 9.16 -25.61 3.26
C TYR A 118 8.17 -25.34 2.13
N ALA A 119 8.40 -25.96 0.99
CA ALA A 119 7.48 -25.97 -0.13
C ALA A 119 7.11 -27.42 -0.51
N THR A 120 5.82 -27.64 -0.74
CA THR A 120 5.33 -28.89 -1.34
C THR A 120 5.99 -29.17 -2.70
N PRO A 121 6.11 -30.44 -3.13
CA PRO A 121 6.87 -30.79 -4.34
C PRO A 121 6.49 -29.99 -5.60
N ASN A 122 5.20 -29.73 -5.79
CA ASN A 122 4.67 -29.00 -6.95
C ASN A 122 5.08 -27.52 -6.99
N LEU A 123 5.50 -26.95 -5.86
CA LEU A 123 5.94 -25.55 -5.76
C LEU A 123 7.47 -25.39 -5.77
N ARG A 124 8.25 -26.48 -5.76
CA ARG A 124 9.73 -26.41 -5.75
C ARG A 124 10.33 -25.78 -7.00
N GLY A 125 9.62 -25.81 -8.13
CA GLY A 125 10.01 -25.08 -9.34
C GLY A 125 9.80 -23.56 -9.22
N ILE A 126 8.91 -23.13 -8.33
CA ILE A 126 8.59 -21.71 -8.07
C ILE A 126 9.48 -21.16 -6.95
N TYR A 127 9.53 -21.89 -5.84
CA TYR A 127 10.33 -21.60 -4.65
C TYR A 127 11.47 -22.63 -4.53
N ASN A 128 12.49 -22.43 -5.36
CA ASN A 128 13.67 -23.29 -5.39
C ASN A 128 14.66 -22.91 -4.27
N ASP A 129 15.72 -23.71 -4.13
CA ASP A 129 16.76 -23.48 -3.10
C ASP A 129 17.43 -22.10 -3.23
N GLU A 130 17.55 -21.58 -4.46
CA GLU A 130 18.09 -20.25 -4.73
C GLU A 130 17.19 -19.14 -4.14
N PHE A 131 15.88 -19.25 -4.32
CA PHE A 131 14.90 -18.34 -3.70
C PHE A 131 14.91 -18.45 -2.18
N THR A 132 14.97 -19.66 -1.63
CA THR A 132 15.07 -19.86 -0.17
C THR A 132 16.33 -19.22 0.41
N PHE A 133 17.49 -19.44 -0.22
CA PHE A 133 18.75 -18.81 0.20
C PHE A 133 18.66 -17.28 0.12
N PHE A 134 18.02 -16.76 -0.92
CA PHE A 134 17.76 -15.34 -1.08
C PHE A 134 16.89 -14.78 0.07
N LEU A 135 15.80 -15.45 0.46
CA LEU A 135 15.00 -15.03 1.61
C LEU A 135 15.82 -15.04 2.91
N GLU A 136 16.65 -16.06 3.10
CA GLU A 136 17.51 -16.19 4.29
C GLU A 136 18.51 -15.04 4.39
N LYS A 137 19.33 -14.87 3.36
CA LYS A 137 20.50 -13.98 3.40
C LYS A 137 20.16 -12.55 3.08
N ASN A 138 19.31 -12.33 2.08
CA ASN A 138 19.08 -11.00 1.51
C ASN A 138 17.83 -10.34 2.05
N GLN A 139 16.90 -11.08 2.64
CA GLN A 139 15.68 -10.52 3.24
C GLN A 139 15.69 -10.57 4.76
N MET A 140 15.75 -11.75 5.38
CA MET A 140 15.52 -11.88 6.83
C MET A 140 16.73 -11.55 7.70
N MET A 141 17.95 -11.87 7.25
CA MET A 141 19.17 -11.59 8.02
C MET A 141 19.35 -10.10 8.43
N PRO A 142 19.09 -9.10 7.55
CA PRO A 142 19.07 -7.70 7.96
C PRO A 142 18.07 -7.39 9.09
N PHE A 143 16.86 -7.95 9.04
CA PHE A 143 15.83 -7.73 10.07
C PHE A 143 16.19 -8.40 11.40
N PHE A 144 16.83 -9.58 11.38
CA PHE A 144 17.38 -10.19 12.59
C PHE A 144 18.44 -9.28 13.24
N LYS A 145 19.41 -8.78 12.44
CA LYS A 145 20.46 -7.87 12.94
C LYS A 145 19.89 -6.57 13.53
N ALA A 146 18.80 -6.07 12.97
CA ALA A 146 18.13 -4.85 13.45
C ALA A 146 17.13 -5.09 14.60
N GLY A 147 16.88 -6.34 15.00
CA GLY A 147 15.85 -6.68 15.99
C GLY A 147 14.41 -6.35 15.52
N LYS A 148 14.18 -6.26 14.21
CA LYS A 148 12.90 -5.86 13.59
C LYS A 148 12.16 -7.05 12.95
N ILE A 149 12.11 -8.17 13.67
CA ILE A 149 11.66 -9.46 13.14
C ILE A 149 10.20 -9.42 12.65
N SER A 150 9.30 -8.79 13.42
CA SER A 150 7.88 -8.70 13.02
C SER A 150 7.68 -7.94 11.71
N GLN A 151 8.50 -6.92 11.44
CA GLN A 151 8.51 -6.22 10.16
C GLN A 151 9.09 -7.10 9.06
N GLY A 152 10.20 -7.80 9.33
CA GLY A 152 10.80 -8.74 8.38
C GLY A 152 9.84 -9.83 7.92
N ILE A 153 8.99 -10.36 8.81
CA ILE A 153 7.97 -11.37 8.47
C ILE A 153 6.99 -10.82 7.44
N ILE A 154 6.39 -9.65 7.70
CA ILE A 154 5.40 -9.03 6.80
C ILE A 154 6.02 -8.73 5.43
N GLU A 155 7.24 -8.18 5.43
CA GLU A 155 7.94 -7.85 4.20
C GLU A 155 8.36 -9.09 3.41
N THR A 156 8.67 -10.20 4.09
CA THR A 156 8.99 -11.47 3.44
C THR A 156 7.76 -12.12 2.82
N ASP A 157 6.60 -12.03 3.48
CA ASP A 157 5.34 -12.57 2.99
C ASP A 157 4.95 -11.96 1.63
N LYS A 158 5.15 -10.64 1.48
CA LYS A 158 4.98 -9.92 0.21
C LYS A 158 5.89 -10.46 -0.90
N ILE A 159 7.16 -10.75 -0.59
CA ILE A 159 8.11 -11.30 -1.57
C ILE A 159 7.72 -12.72 -1.99
N ILE A 160 7.20 -13.53 -1.07
CA ILE A 160 6.70 -14.88 -1.38
C ILE A 160 5.51 -14.79 -2.34
N LEU A 161 4.54 -13.93 -2.04
CA LEU A 161 3.36 -13.74 -2.89
C LEU A 161 3.73 -13.19 -4.27
N GLN A 162 4.61 -12.18 -4.33
CA GLN A 162 5.11 -11.62 -5.58
C GLN A 162 5.80 -12.69 -6.45
N ARG A 163 6.53 -13.62 -5.84
CA ARG A 163 7.16 -14.73 -6.57
C ARG A 163 6.13 -15.68 -7.18
N ALA A 164 5.00 -15.93 -6.50
CA ALA A 164 3.90 -16.72 -7.06
C ALA A 164 3.31 -16.05 -8.31
N GLU A 165 3.11 -14.74 -8.27
CA GLU A 165 2.63 -13.94 -9.41
C GLU A 165 3.61 -13.98 -10.58
N ASP A 166 4.91 -13.79 -10.33
CA ASP A 166 5.92 -13.86 -11.37
C ASP A 166 5.97 -15.24 -12.04
N ALA A 167 5.84 -16.32 -11.26
CA ALA A 167 5.80 -17.68 -11.80
C ALA A 167 4.54 -17.92 -12.65
N LYS A 168 3.38 -17.40 -12.21
CA LYS A 168 2.12 -17.44 -12.99
C LYS A 168 2.26 -16.68 -14.31
N ALA A 169 3.02 -15.59 -14.32
CA ALA A 169 3.39 -14.84 -15.52
C ALA A 169 4.51 -15.51 -16.36
N GLY A 170 4.95 -16.72 -16.02
CA GLY A 170 5.98 -17.46 -16.75
C GLY A 170 7.42 -16.98 -16.51
N LYS A 171 7.65 -16.12 -15.52
CA LYS A 171 8.98 -15.60 -15.18
C LYS A 171 9.71 -16.57 -14.24
N ALA A 172 10.91 -16.99 -14.65
CA ALA A 172 11.82 -17.72 -13.79
C ALA A 172 12.30 -16.82 -12.63
N PHE A 173 12.60 -17.44 -11.49
CA PHE A 173 13.40 -16.76 -10.48
C PHE A 173 14.83 -16.66 -11.03
N ASP A 174 15.38 -15.46 -11.04
CA ASP A 174 16.73 -15.21 -11.53
C ASP A 174 17.45 -14.36 -10.50
N ALA A 175 18.24 -14.96 -9.61
CA ALA A 175 19.02 -14.20 -8.63
C ALA A 175 20.17 -13.40 -9.24
N LYS A 176 20.40 -13.46 -10.57
CA LYS A 176 21.45 -12.71 -11.31
C LYS A 176 20.91 -11.47 -12.00
N ALA A 177 19.62 -11.41 -12.36
CA ALA A 177 18.93 -10.14 -12.66
C ALA A 177 19.07 -9.12 -11.50
N TYR A 178 19.46 -9.59 -10.32
CA TYR A 178 19.70 -8.85 -9.08
C TYR A 178 21.05 -8.10 -9.10
N GLN A 179 21.93 -8.41 -10.05
CA GLN A 179 23.21 -7.72 -10.28
C GLN A 179 23.30 -7.11 -11.69
N ALA A 180 22.54 -7.61 -12.65
CA ALA A 180 22.66 -7.25 -14.05
C ALA A 180 21.37 -6.61 -14.60
N ILE A 181 21.01 -5.43 -14.08
CA ILE A 181 20.11 -4.53 -14.81
C ILE A 181 20.77 -3.16 -14.76
N ALA A 182 21.43 -2.78 -15.85
CA ALA A 182 21.95 -1.44 -16.06
C ALA A 182 21.61 -1.00 -17.47
N THR A 183 20.34 -1.11 -17.86
CA THR A 183 19.80 -0.46 -19.06
C THR A 183 18.28 -0.58 -19.05
N HIS A 184 17.57 0.53 -19.31
CA HIS A 184 16.09 0.69 -19.45
C HIS A 184 15.30 1.47 -18.38
N VAL A 185 15.93 2.23 -17.46
CA VAL A 185 15.19 3.21 -16.61
C VAL A 185 15.22 4.65 -17.19
N LEU A 186 15.91 4.88 -18.32
CA LEU A 186 16.26 6.23 -18.80
C LEU A 186 15.29 6.89 -19.80
N ASN A 187 14.01 6.50 -19.87
CA ASN A 187 13.07 7.13 -20.81
C ASN A 187 11.79 7.63 -20.12
N ALA A 188 11.92 8.55 -19.16
CA ALA A 188 10.79 9.33 -18.66
C ALA A 188 11.25 10.72 -18.21
N GLY A 189 11.77 11.50 -19.15
CA GLY A 189 12.15 12.88 -18.89
C GLY A 189 12.36 13.63 -20.19
N ASN A 190 11.29 14.16 -20.77
CA ASN A 190 11.44 15.26 -21.72
C ASN A 190 10.20 16.16 -21.81
N GLN A 191 10.50 17.46 -21.61
CA GLN A 191 9.84 18.70 -22.06
C GLN A 191 8.55 19.16 -21.35
N VAL A 192 8.61 20.34 -20.71
CA VAL A 192 8.11 21.65 -21.21
C VAL A 192 8.75 22.79 -20.39
N VAL A 193 9.18 23.88 -21.05
CA VAL A 193 9.61 25.17 -20.46
C VAL A 193 8.49 26.20 -20.67
N PRO A 194 8.14 27.02 -19.67
CA PRO A 194 8.18 28.47 -19.88
C PRO A 194 8.74 29.29 -18.70
N THR A 195 9.44 30.37 -19.05
CA THR A 195 10.11 31.37 -18.21
C THR A 195 9.15 32.30 -17.45
N THR A 196 9.34 32.45 -16.14
CA THR A 196 9.23 33.66 -15.26
C THR A 196 9.20 33.22 -13.78
N PRO A 197 9.25 34.16 -12.82
CA PRO A 197 10.31 34.32 -11.81
C PRO A 197 10.58 33.06 -10.96
N VAL A 198 11.84 32.87 -10.53
CA VAL A 198 12.33 31.65 -9.86
C VAL A 198 11.69 31.51 -8.47
N ASP A 199 10.57 30.78 -8.43
CA ASP A 199 10.13 30.05 -7.25
C ASP A 199 11.16 28.95 -7.00
N PRO A 200 11.87 28.91 -5.85
CA PRO A 200 12.88 27.90 -5.57
C PRO A 200 12.32 26.47 -5.61
N LEU A 201 11.01 26.26 -5.43
CA LEU A 201 10.39 24.94 -5.58
C LEU A 201 10.27 24.49 -7.05
N ARG A 202 10.42 25.44 -7.99
CA ARG A 202 10.26 25.27 -9.44
C ARG A 202 11.47 25.79 -10.22
N ASP A 203 12.60 26.02 -9.54
CA ASP A 203 13.85 26.43 -10.17
C ASP A 203 14.32 25.31 -11.12
N PRO A 204 14.48 25.59 -12.42
CA PRO A 204 14.94 24.59 -13.39
C PRO A 204 16.37 24.08 -13.12
N ASN A 205 17.15 24.75 -12.27
CA ASN A 205 18.48 24.29 -11.87
C ASN A 205 18.46 23.30 -10.70
N ILE A 206 17.30 23.13 -10.04
CA ILE A 206 17.12 22.16 -8.97
C ILE A 206 16.47 20.91 -9.56
N GLN A 207 17.01 19.75 -9.20
CA GLN A 207 16.46 18.47 -9.67
C GLN A 207 14.98 18.35 -9.31
N ARG A 208 14.15 18.01 -10.30
CA ARG A 208 12.70 17.85 -10.12
C ARG A 208 12.38 16.63 -9.25
N PRO A 209 11.22 16.60 -8.56
CA PRO A 209 10.79 15.43 -7.80
C PRO A 209 10.88 14.10 -8.57
N THR A 210 10.46 14.10 -9.84
CA THR A 210 10.57 12.94 -10.75
C THR A 210 12.02 12.49 -11.01
N GLU A 211 12.96 13.42 -11.07
CA GLU A 211 14.39 13.11 -11.21
C GLU A 211 14.96 12.51 -9.92
N ILE A 212 14.51 12.99 -8.75
CA ILE A 212 14.87 12.41 -7.45
C ILE A 212 14.33 10.97 -7.31
N VAL A 213 13.09 10.71 -7.73
CA VAL A 213 12.53 9.35 -7.77
C VAL A 213 13.32 8.45 -8.74
N SER A 214 13.69 8.97 -9.90
CA SER A 214 14.51 8.21 -10.87
C SER A 214 15.88 7.86 -10.29
N GLU A 215 16.50 8.79 -9.56
CA GLU A 215 17.75 8.55 -8.85
C GLU A 215 17.55 7.52 -7.72
N TYR A 216 16.44 7.57 -6.99
CA TYR A 216 16.11 6.54 -5.99
C TYR A 216 16.03 5.15 -6.62
N LEU A 217 15.28 4.99 -7.71
CA LEU A 217 15.18 3.72 -8.45
C LEU A 217 16.55 3.25 -8.98
N ARG A 218 17.39 4.18 -9.44
CA ARG A 218 18.79 3.89 -9.82
C ARG A 218 19.60 3.35 -8.65
N MET A 219 19.43 3.89 -7.44
CA MET A 219 20.12 3.38 -6.25
C MET A 219 19.64 1.98 -5.86
N LEU A 220 18.34 1.69 -5.99
CA LEU A 220 17.80 0.33 -5.80
C LEU A 220 18.44 -0.66 -6.78
N MET A 221 18.54 -0.24 -8.05
CA MET A 221 19.18 -0.99 -9.13
C MET A 221 20.66 -1.26 -8.86
N MET A 222 21.38 -0.30 -8.27
CA MET A 222 22.78 -0.46 -7.85
C MET A 222 22.93 -1.24 -6.53
N ASN A 223 21.84 -1.74 -5.94
CA ASN A 223 21.81 -2.39 -4.63
C ASN A 223 22.46 -1.53 -3.53
N ASN A 224 22.32 -0.20 -3.63
CA ASN A 224 22.90 0.75 -2.67
C ASN A 224 21.92 1.01 -1.52
N SER A 225 22.08 0.27 -0.43
CA SER A 225 21.25 0.40 0.78
C SER A 225 21.74 1.48 1.76
N SER A 226 22.63 2.39 1.35
CA SER A 226 23.13 3.44 2.25
C SER A 226 21.99 4.30 2.77
N TYR A 227 21.90 4.51 4.08
CA TYR A 227 20.87 5.34 4.68
C TYR A 227 21.18 6.85 4.58
N ASP A 228 22.40 7.23 4.21
CA ASP A 228 22.88 8.62 4.22
C ASP A 228 22.99 9.25 2.82
N LEU A 229 22.13 8.80 1.90
CA LEU A 229 22.18 9.27 0.52
C LEU A 229 21.66 10.72 0.42
N PRO A 230 22.26 11.58 -0.44
CA PRO A 230 21.85 12.98 -0.57
C PRO A 230 20.39 13.17 -0.99
N ILE A 231 19.77 12.17 -1.63
CA ILE A 231 18.37 12.23 -2.03
C ILE A 231 17.38 11.99 -0.88
N TYR A 232 17.85 11.55 0.29
CA TYR A 232 16.99 11.30 1.44
C TYR A 232 16.82 12.56 2.30
N SER A 233 15.58 12.80 2.72
CA SER A 233 15.26 13.82 3.71
C SER A 233 15.89 13.47 5.05
N GLN A 234 16.01 14.44 5.95
CA GLN A 234 16.49 14.18 7.30
C GLN A 234 15.64 13.12 8.02
N ALA A 235 14.33 13.13 7.79
CA ALA A 235 13.41 12.12 8.31
C ALA A 235 13.69 10.73 7.69
N SER A 236 13.92 10.66 6.38
CA SER A 236 14.25 9.41 5.68
C SER A 236 15.57 8.80 6.16
N LYS A 237 16.61 9.62 6.38
CA LYS A 237 17.90 9.16 6.93
C LYS A 237 17.72 8.52 8.30
N LYS A 238 17.01 9.20 9.22
CA LYS A 238 16.70 8.68 10.56
C LYS A 238 15.83 7.42 10.53
N PHE A 239 14.85 7.37 9.61
CA PHE A 239 13.99 6.20 9.43
C PHE A 239 14.79 4.98 8.98
N ARG A 240 15.62 5.13 7.93
CA ARG A 240 16.42 4.04 7.36
C ARG A 240 17.51 3.49 8.29
N GLN A 241 18.01 4.29 9.24
CA GLN A 241 18.87 3.79 10.32
C GLN A 241 18.21 2.68 11.15
N ASN A 242 16.88 2.74 11.30
CA ASN A 242 16.11 1.84 12.15
C ASN A 242 15.26 0.83 11.36
N ALA A 243 15.06 1.06 10.07
CA ALA A 243 14.36 0.18 9.13
C ALA A 243 15.25 -0.03 7.88
N PRO A 244 16.21 -0.97 7.95
CA PRO A 244 17.13 -1.24 6.85
C PRO A 244 16.37 -1.62 5.59
N LEU A 245 16.79 -1.05 4.46
CA LEU A 245 16.31 -1.45 3.14
C LEU A 245 17.12 -2.66 2.68
N THR A 246 16.48 -3.81 2.58
CA THR A 246 17.18 -5.05 2.22
C THR A 246 17.39 -5.13 0.71
N SER A 247 18.41 -5.88 0.27
CA SER A 247 18.59 -6.15 -1.16
C SER A 247 17.34 -6.70 -1.80
N ALA A 248 16.66 -7.60 -1.08
CA ALA A 248 15.44 -8.23 -1.55
C ALA A 248 14.27 -7.26 -1.75
N GLN A 249 14.08 -6.33 -0.81
CA GLN A 249 13.11 -5.25 -0.96
C GLN A 249 13.46 -4.32 -2.12
N MET A 250 14.74 -3.94 -2.28
CA MET A 250 15.17 -3.10 -3.41
C MET A 250 14.85 -3.74 -4.76
N GLN A 251 15.03 -5.07 -4.89
CA GLN A 251 14.67 -5.79 -6.10
C GLN A 251 13.16 -5.90 -6.30
N SER A 252 12.42 -6.25 -5.25
CA SER A 252 10.96 -6.35 -5.32
C SER A 252 10.35 -5.01 -5.75
N GLU A 253 10.85 -3.91 -5.17
CA GLU A 253 10.43 -2.56 -5.51
C GLU A 253 10.83 -2.18 -6.95
N LEU A 254 12.06 -2.47 -7.37
CA LEU A 254 12.50 -2.20 -8.75
C LEU A 254 11.68 -2.99 -9.79
N LEU A 255 11.42 -4.28 -9.53
CA LEU A 255 10.63 -5.12 -10.43
C LEU A 255 9.18 -4.62 -10.54
N ALA A 256 8.58 -4.23 -9.42
CA ALA A 256 7.24 -3.64 -9.40
C ALA A 256 7.20 -2.33 -10.21
N HIS A 257 8.23 -1.47 -10.07
CA HIS A 257 8.26 -0.17 -10.72
C HIS A 257 8.66 -0.16 -12.21
N LYS A 258 9.26 -1.24 -12.75
CA LYS A 258 9.70 -1.33 -14.15
C LYS A 258 8.59 -1.11 -15.19
N VAL A 259 7.35 -1.41 -14.83
CA VAL A 259 6.18 -1.31 -15.71
C VAL A 259 5.32 -0.07 -15.43
N CYS A 260 5.74 0.76 -14.48
CA CYS A 260 4.99 1.91 -14.00
C CYS A 260 5.24 3.14 -14.86
N ASN A 261 4.15 3.74 -15.35
CA ASN A 261 4.21 5.01 -16.06
C ASN A 261 3.86 6.16 -15.12
N ILE A 262 4.76 7.16 -15.03
CA ILE A 262 4.48 8.38 -14.28
C ILE A 262 3.31 9.08 -14.95
N TYR A 263 2.22 9.26 -14.20
CA TYR A 263 1.06 10.03 -14.63
C TYR A 263 1.33 11.52 -14.47
N LYS A 264 1.83 11.93 -13.30
CA LYS A 264 1.95 13.36 -12.95
C LYS A 264 2.95 13.61 -11.84
N GLU A 265 3.59 14.76 -11.89
CA GLU A 265 4.32 15.36 -10.78
C GLU A 265 3.47 16.49 -10.18
N VAL A 266 3.28 16.48 -8.86
CA VAL A 266 2.55 17.52 -8.12
C VAL A 266 3.50 18.19 -7.14
N ILE A 267 3.65 19.51 -7.25
CA ILE A 267 4.46 20.35 -6.35
C ILE A 267 3.54 21.33 -5.63
N LEU A 268 3.54 21.26 -4.30
CA LEU A 268 2.79 22.11 -3.39
C LEU A 268 3.68 23.23 -2.86
N ASP A 269 3.08 24.39 -2.53
CA ASP A 269 3.80 25.60 -2.13
C ASP A 269 4.50 25.45 -0.75
N GLU A 270 4.01 24.56 0.09
CA GLU A 270 4.55 24.21 1.41
C GLU A 270 5.84 23.36 1.34
N GLY A 271 6.45 23.21 0.16
CA GLY A 271 7.66 22.42 -0.02
C GLY A 271 7.41 20.92 0.05
N LEU A 272 6.22 20.49 -0.37
CA LEU A 272 5.84 19.07 -0.49
C LEU A 272 5.60 18.73 -1.96
N ALA A 273 5.91 17.50 -2.35
CA ALA A 273 5.65 17.00 -3.68
C ALA A 273 5.25 15.52 -3.68
N ALA A 274 4.53 15.12 -4.72
CA ALA A 274 4.23 13.72 -4.98
C ALA A 274 4.50 13.40 -6.46
N VAL A 275 5.08 12.23 -6.70
CA VAL A 275 5.16 11.62 -8.04
C VAL A 275 4.09 10.54 -8.10
N LEU A 276 3.10 10.77 -8.97
CA LEU A 276 1.91 9.95 -9.13
C LEU A 276 2.03 9.08 -10.38
N TYR A 277 1.54 7.85 -10.28
CA TYR A 277 1.47 6.89 -11.38
C TYR A 277 0.03 6.71 -11.85
N ASP A 278 -0.17 6.04 -12.98
CA ASP A 278 -1.52 5.72 -13.48
C ASP A 278 -2.33 4.97 -12.42
N ILE A 279 -3.51 5.50 -12.08
CA ILE A 279 -4.38 4.95 -11.04
C ILE A 279 -4.97 3.59 -11.40
N HIS A 280 -5.00 3.24 -12.69
CA HIS A 280 -5.38 1.91 -13.16
C HIS A 280 -4.27 0.87 -12.93
N GLN A 281 -3.04 1.32 -12.66
CA GLN A 281 -1.90 0.48 -12.31
C GLN A 281 -1.65 0.53 -10.79
N ARG A 282 -2.59 0.02 -9.97
CA ARG A 282 -2.44 0.08 -8.50
C ARG A 282 -1.24 -0.66 -7.92
N HIS A 283 -0.45 -1.40 -8.69
CA HIS A 283 0.86 -1.89 -8.23
C HIS A 283 1.94 -0.80 -8.21
N CYS A 284 1.66 0.38 -8.79
CA CYS A 284 2.52 1.55 -8.83
C CYS A 284 2.09 2.56 -7.76
N SER A 285 2.66 2.45 -6.55
CA SER A 285 2.41 3.41 -5.47
C SER A 285 3.06 4.77 -5.73
N PRO A 286 2.45 5.87 -5.28
CA PRO A 286 3.07 7.20 -5.36
C PRO A 286 4.31 7.30 -4.48
N TYR A 287 5.24 8.18 -4.87
CA TYR A 287 6.35 8.61 -4.00
C TYR A 287 6.10 10.01 -3.46
N PHE A 288 6.40 10.21 -2.19
CA PHE A 288 6.33 11.51 -1.53
C PHE A 288 7.71 12.13 -1.35
N LEU A 289 7.77 13.45 -1.49
CA LEU A 289 9.01 14.23 -1.43
C LEU A 289 8.81 15.53 -0.66
N VAL A 290 9.88 15.96 0.01
CA VAL A 290 9.94 17.21 0.75
C VAL A 290 11.12 18.05 0.26
N PHE A 291 10.95 19.37 0.22
CA PHE A 291 12.01 20.30 -0.14
C PHE A 291 12.83 20.66 1.11
N GLU A 292 14.10 20.26 1.14
CA GLU A 292 14.99 20.49 2.28
C GLU A 292 16.39 20.89 1.78
N ASN A 293 17.00 21.89 2.43
CA ASN A 293 18.36 22.35 2.12
C ASN A 293 18.56 22.72 0.63
N GLY A 294 17.56 23.37 0.03
CA GLY A 294 17.65 23.84 -1.37
C GLY A 294 17.46 22.76 -2.42
N GLY A 295 16.89 21.60 -2.08
CA GLY A 295 16.54 20.58 -3.08
C GLY A 295 15.48 19.60 -2.62
N TRP A 296 14.86 18.92 -3.59
CA TRP A 296 13.88 17.87 -3.33
C TRP A 296 14.54 16.61 -2.74
N LYS A 297 13.85 15.98 -1.78
CA LYS A 297 14.29 14.78 -1.06
C LYS A 297 13.15 13.79 -0.91
N MET A 298 13.44 12.50 -0.99
CA MET A 298 12.47 11.43 -0.72
C MET A 298 11.98 11.49 0.73
N ASP A 299 10.66 11.41 0.92
CA ASP A 299 9.98 11.20 2.19
C ASP A 299 9.51 9.74 2.31
N ILE A 300 10.50 8.87 2.53
CA ILE A 300 10.32 7.45 2.76
C ILE A 300 9.40 7.16 3.97
N PRO A 301 9.55 7.80 5.15
CA PRO A 301 8.71 7.45 6.29
C PRO A 301 7.23 7.73 6.01
N THR A 302 6.88 8.79 5.29
CA THR A 302 5.49 8.98 4.86
C THR A 302 5.06 7.88 3.91
N THR A 303 5.85 7.58 2.87
CA THR A 303 5.51 6.54 1.88
C THR A 303 5.24 5.20 2.57
N VAL A 304 6.15 4.74 3.43
CA VAL A 304 6.04 3.44 4.12
C VAL A 304 4.91 3.40 5.15
N ASN A 305 4.63 4.50 5.86
CA ASN A 305 3.62 4.51 6.92
C ASN A 305 2.20 4.85 6.43
N ARG A 306 2.06 5.37 5.21
CA ARG A 306 0.78 5.81 4.65
C ARG A 306 0.29 4.94 3.52
N ILE A 307 1.19 4.41 2.71
CA ILE A 307 0.84 3.55 1.60
C ILE A 307 0.88 2.10 2.08
N LEU A 308 -0.28 1.47 2.10
CA LEU A 308 -0.44 0.07 2.40
C LEU A 308 -0.62 -0.69 1.08
N ILE A 309 -0.13 -1.92 1.04
CA ILE A 309 -0.24 -2.80 -0.13
C ILE A 309 -1.24 -3.88 0.24
N ASP A 310 -2.30 -4.01 -0.53
CA ASP A 310 -3.26 -5.09 -0.36
C ASP A 310 -2.72 -6.41 -0.92
N ALA A 311 -3.47 -7.47 -0.66
CA ALA A 311 -3.10 -8.81 -1.06
C ALA A 311 -3.07 -9.03 -2.59
N LYS A 312 -3.65 -8.11 -3.38
CA LYS A 312 -3.58 -8.13 -4.85
C LYS A 312 -2.42 -7.26 -5.37
N HIS A 313 -1.47 -6.93 -4.50
CA HIS A 313 -0.37 -5.99 -4.74
C HIS A 313 -0.85 -4.59 -5.15
N GLY A 314 -2.09 -4.23 -4.81
CA GLY A 314 -2.65 -2.91 -5.06
C GLY A 314 -2.41 -1.98 -3.88
N TRP A 315 -1.90 -0.78 -4.13
CA TRP A 315 -1.74 0.21 -3.07
C TRP A 315 -3.07 0.84 -2.66
N TYR A 316 -3.16 1.20 -1.39
CA TYR A 316 -4.24 1.98 -0.79
C TYR A 316 -3.70 2.89 0.32
N LEU A 317 -4.41 3.97 0.61
CA LEU A 317 -4.02 4.94 1.63
C LEU A 317 -4.55 4.54 3.01
N ASP A 318 -3.72 4.60 4.05
CA ASP A 318 -4.18 4.48 5.44
C ASP A 318 -5.05 5.68 5.83
N MET A 319 -6.37 5.54 5.65
CA MET A 319 -7.35 6.58 5.95
C MET A 319 -7.53 6.85 7.45
N ALA A 320 -7.00 5.98 8.33
CA ALA A 320 -7.15 6.15 9.78
C ALA A 320 -6.26 7.27 10.33
N ARG A 321 -5.27 7.75 9.57
CA ARG A 321 -4.41 8.85 10.02
C ARG A 321 -4.20 9.87 8.90
N PRO A 322 -4.29 11.17 9.21
CA PRO A 322 -4.17 12.22 8.21
C PRO A 322 -2.77 12.21 7.57
N THR A 323 -2.72 12.60 6.30
CA THR A 323 -1.46 12.80 5.56
C THR A 323 -1.30 14.27 5.19
N VAL A 324 -0.09 14.79 5.34
CA VAL A 324 0.27 16.15 4.90
C VAL A 324 0.26 16.30 3.38
N TYR A 325 0.28 15.17 2.65
CA TYR A 325 0.24 15.15 1.18
C TYR A 325 -1.18 15.06 0.61
N ALA A 326 -2.23 15.27 1.41
CA ALA A 326 -3.61 15.15 0.94
C ALA A 326 -3.90 16.05 -0.27
N ASN A 327 -3.35 17.26 -0.29
CA ASN A 327 -3.48 18.20 -1.41
C ASN A 327 -2.77 17.71 -2.69
N ALA A 328 -1.75 16.85 -2.57
CA ALA A 328 -1.07 16.28 -3.73
C ALA A 328 -1.87 15.14 -4.39
N LEU A 329 -2.86 14.59 -3.69
CA LEU A 329 -3.67 13.44 -4.11
C LEU A 329 -5.07 13.81 -4.60
N LEU A 330 -5.37 15.10 -4.78
CA LEU A 330 -6.70 15.59 -5.11
C LEU A 330 -7.24 15.11 -6.47
N ASP A 331 -6.36 14.65 -7.37
CA ASP A 331 -6.76 14.09 -8.67
C ASP A 331 -7.51 12.74 -8.53
N TRP A 332 -7.54 12.15 -7.33
CA TRP A 332 -8.18 10.87 -7.03
C TRP A 332 -9.20 10.98 -5.89
N GLN A 333 -10.24 10.16 -5.96
CA GLN A 333 -11.12 9.91 -4.82
C GLN A 333 -10.69 8.63 -4.11
N PHE A 334 -10.81 8.61 -2.78
CA PHE A 334 -10.51 7.43 -1.97
C PHE A 334 -11.80 6.87 -1.39
N ASP A 335 -12.02 5.56 -1.55
CA ASP A 335 -13.14 4.91 -0.89
C ASP A 335 -12.90 4.74 0.63
N LYS A 336 -13.88 4.16 1.34
CA LYS A 336 -13.81 3.96 2.79
C LYS A 336 -12.63 3.08 3.25
N ASN A 337 -12.05 2.28 2.34
CA ASN A 337 -10.89 1.42 2.61
C ASN A 337 -9.58 2.10 2.17
N GLY A 338 -9.64 3.32 1.64
CA GLY A 338 -8.48 4.04 1.12
C GLY A 338 -8.05 3.58 -0.26
N ILE A 339 -8.85 2.79 -0.99
CA ILE A 339 -8.52 2.42 -2.36
C ILE A 339 -8.78 3.65 -3.24
N PRO A 340 -7.79 4.06 -4.05
CA PRO A 340 -7.97 5.20 -4.94
C PRO A 340 -8.77 4.81 -6.19
N HIS A 341 -9.61 5.74 -6.64
CA HIS A 341 -10.38 5.64 -7.88
C HIS A 341 -10.25 6.95 -8.67
N PRO A 342 -10.43 6.91 -10.01
CA PRO A 342 -10.57 8.13 -10.79
C PRO A 342 -11.68 9.01 -10.21
N MET A 343 -11.45 10.33 -10.21
CA MET A 343 -12.52 11.27 -9.89
C MET A 343 -13.67 11.10 -10.88
N PRO A 344 -14.93 11.00 -10.42
CA PRO A 344 -16.08 10.93 -11.30
C PRO A 344 -16.19 12.24 -12.09
N PRO A 345 -16.87 12.23 -13.26
CA PRO A 345 -17.22 13.46 -13.94
C PRO A 345 -17.92 14.40 -12.97
N MET A 346 -17.38 15.61 -12.84
CA MET A 346 -17.96 16.66 -12.00
C MET A 346 -18.65 17.67 -12.89
N ARG A 347 -19.85 18.12 -12.50
CA ARG A 347 -20.62 19.12 -13.25
C ARG A 347 -19.77 20.36 -13.51
N TRP A 348 -19.17 20.87 -12.43
CA TRP A 348 -18.37 22.08 -12.43
C TRP A 348 -16.88 21.85 -12.64
N GLY A 349 -16.35 20.68 -12.23
CA GLY A 349 -14.91 20.44 -12.25
C GLY A 349 -14.10 21.42 -11.40
N LEU A 350 -14.70 21.97 -10.35
CA LEU A 350 -14.07 22.90 -9.42
C LEU A 350 -14.08 22.31 -8.02
N LEU A 351 -12.96 22.44 -7.32
CA LEU A 351 -12.90 22.34 -5.87
C LEU A 351 -12.65 23.74 -5.32
N ILE A 352 -13.53 24.19 -4.44
CA ILE A 352 -13.43 25.48 -3.74
C ILE A 352 -13.03 25.20 -2.30
N ASP A 353 -12.16 26.04 -1.73
CA ASP A 353 -11.76 25.92 -0.34
C ASP A 353 -11.68 27.31 0.30
N SER A 354 -11.64 27.35 1.63
CA SER A 354 -11.50 28.58 2.40
C SER A 354 -10.29 28.48 3.33
N ASP A 355 -9.42 29.49 3.27
CA ASP A 355 -8.42 29.71 4.31
C ASP A 355 -9.08 30.54 5.42
N MET A 356 -9.34 29.91 6.57
CA MET A 356 -9.97 30.59 7.71
C MET A 356 -9.08 31.65 8.35
N ALA A 357 -7.74 31.48 8.31
CA ALA A 357 -6.81 32.44 8.89
C ALA A 357 -6.71 33.70 8.02
N ALA A 358 -6.59 33.51 6.70
CA ALA A 358 -6.57 34.62 5.74
C ALA A 358 -7.98 35.17 5.43
N ARG A 359 -9.05 34.46 5.84
CA ARG A 359 -10.46 34.79 5.58
C ARG A 359 -10.75 34.97 4.09
N VAL A 360 -10.22 34.07 3.28
CA VAL A 360 -10.40 34.07 1.83
C VAL A 360 -10.96 32.74 1.35
N THR A 361 -11.83 32.80 0.34
CA THR A 361 -12.27 31.63 -0.42
C THR A 361 -11.54 31.64 -1.75
N TYR A 362 -11.08 30.48 -2.21
CA TYR A 362 -10.27 30.38 -3.41
C TYR A 362 -10.54 29.09 -4.18
N VAL A 363 -10.18 29.12 -5.47
CA VAL A 363 -10.23 27.94 -6.34
C VAL A 363 -9.05 27.03 -5.97
N LYS A 364 -9.33 25.92 -5.30
CA LYS A 364 -8.31 24.95 -4.88
C LYS A 364 -7.86 24.04 -6.01
N LYS A 365 -8.80 23.55 -6.81
CA LYS A 365 -8.53 22.61 -7.90
C LYS A 365 -9.45 22.85 -9.08
N ILE A 366 -8.92 22.70 -10.29
CA ILE A 366 -9.71 22.57 -11.52
C ILE A 366 -9.43 21.19 -12.11
N TYR A 367 -10.49 20.44 -12.43
CA TYR A 367 -10.41 19.06 -12.90
C TYR A 367 -10.64 18.95 -14.41
N ASP A 368 -9.68 18.32 -15.10
CA ASP A 368 -9.63 18.20 -16.57
C ASP A 368 -10.75 17.33 -17.17
N ASN A 369 -11.35 16.44 -16.37
CA ASN A 369 -12.33 15.42 -16.76
C ASN A 369 -13.79 15.81 -16.46
N SER A 370 -14.05 17.10 -16.26
CA SER A 370 -15.39 17.65 -16.04
C SER A 370 -16.04 18.11 -17.36
N SER A 371 -17.37 18.16 -17.40
CA SER A 371 -18.15 18.74 -18.50
C SER A 371 -17.94 20.26 -18.70
N SER A 372 -16.85 20.82 -18.15
CA SER A 372 -16.58 22.24 -18.18
C SER A 372 -16.24 22.71 -19.60
N THR A 373 -17.21 23.36 -20.22
CA THR A 373 -16.95 24.60 -20.97
C THR A 373 -15.88 25.40 -20.22
N LYS A 374 -14.77 25.77 -20.87
CA LYS A 374 -13.65 26.55 -20.30
C LYS A 374 -14.13 27.58 -19.25
N ILE A 375 -14.09 27.21 -17.97
CA ILE A 375 -14.45 28.12 -16.88
C ILE A 375 -13.31 29.14 -16.80
N PRO A 376 -13.58 30.46 -16.78
CA PRO A 376 -12.54 31.49 -16.80
C PRO A 376 -11.80 31.66 -15.46
N LEU A 377 -11.69 30.60 -14.69
CA LEU A 377 -11.00 30.53 -13.40
C LEU A 377 -9.66 29.79 -13.55
N GLN A 378 -8.77 30.03 -12.60
CA GLN A 378 -7.49 29.37 -12.44
C GLN A 378 -7.34 28.92 -10.99
N GLU A 379 -6.57 27.85 -10.75
CA GLU A 379 -6.18 27.47 -9.39
C GLU A 379 -5.52 28.67 -8.68
N LYS A 380 -5.84 28.83 -7.40
CA LYS A 380 -5.46 29.95 -6.51
C LYS A 380 -6.11 31.30 -6.79
N ASP A 381 -7.07 31.38 -7.71
CA ASP A 381 -7.92 32.56 -7.78
C ASP A 381 -8.66 32.76 -6.46
N VAL A 382 -8.50 33.93 -5.85
CA VAL A 382 -9.24 34.29 -4.64
C VAL A 382 -10.57 34.90 -5.05
N ILE A 383 -11.66 34.35 -4.55
CA ILE A 383 -13.03 34.75 -4.86
C ILE A 383 -13.43 35.89 -3.90
N LEU A 384 -13.55 37.09 -4.45
CA LEU A 384 -13.98 38.29 -3.71
C LEU A 384 -15.50 38.49 -3.79
N GLU A 385 -16.12 38.09 -4.89
CA GLU A 385 -17.57 38.09 -5.07
C GLU A 385 -17.99 36.93 -5.97
N TRP A 386 -19.13 36.28 -5.67
CA TRP A 386 -19.70 35.20 -6.48
C TRP A 386 -21.21 35.37 -6.59
N GLY A 387 -21.73 35.60 -7.80
CA GLY A 387 -23.17 35.73 -8.04
C GLY A 387 -23.83 36.85 -7.22
N GLY A 388 -23.09 37.93 -6.93
CA GLY A 388 -23.54 39.05 -6.08
C GLY A 388 -23.24 38.88 -4.58
N ILE A 389 -22.75 37.72 -4.13
CA ILE A 389 -22.36 37.50 -2.73
C ILE A 389 -20.93 37.98 -2.53
N LYS A 390 -20.74 38.99 -1.67
CA LYS A 390 -19.42 39.55 -1.33
C LYS A 390 -18.73 38.70 -0.26
N ASN A 391 -17.43 38.46 -0.44
CA ASN A 391 -16.59 37.62 0.42
C ASN A 391 -17.27 36.28 0.77
N PRO A 392 -17.71 35.49 -0.24
CA PRO A 392 -18.44 34.27 0.00
C PRO A 392 -17.56 33.25 0.74
N THR A 393 -18.16 32.41 1.56
CA THR A 393 -17.51 31.17 2.04
C THR A 393 -17.48 30.13 0.93
N HIS A 394 -16.66 29.07 1.05
CA HIS A 394 -16.72 27.95 0.10
C HIS A 394 -18.13 27.34 0.04
N ALA A 395 -18.84 27.24 1.18
CA ALA A 395 -20.20 26.73 1.23
C ALA A 395 -21.20 27.60 0.45
N ASP A 396 -21.04 28.93 0.46
CA ASP A 396 -21.88 29.84 -0.35
C ASP A 396 -21.64 29.61 -1.85
N VAL A 397 -20.38 29.45 -2.25
CA VAL A 397 -20.01 29.17 -3.65
C VAL A 397 -20.54 27.81 -4.09
N GLU A 398 -20.33 26.76 -3.29
CA GLU A 398 -20.82 25.41 -3.57
C GLU A 398 -22.35 25.37 -3.65
N LYS A 399 -23.05 26.04 -2.74
CA LYS A 399 -24.51 26.14 -2.79
C LYS A 399 -24.96 26.82 -4.09
N SER A 400 -24.34 27.93 -4.46
CA SER A 400 -24.63 28.62 -5.72
C SER A 400 -24.37 27.71 -6.93
N MET A 401 -23.28 26.95 -6.94
CA MET A 401 -22.94 25.98 -7.99
C MET A 401 -24.00 24.87 -8.11
N VAL A 402 -24.50 24.34 -6.99
CA VAL A 402 -25.56 23.32 -6.97
C VAL A 402 -26.87 23.89 -7.49
N ASP A 403 -27.28 25.06 -6.99
CA ASP A 403 -28.59 25.64 -7.26
C ASP A 403 -28.72 26.21 -8.68
N SER A 404 -27.60 26.57 -9.32
CA SER A 404 -27.63 27.21 -10.64
C SER A 404 -28.19 26.31 -11.74
N ASP A 405 -28.94 26.89 -12.68
CA ASP A 405 -29.42 26.22 -13.89
C ASP A 405 -28.34 26.20 -14.98
N GLY A 406 -28.36 25.19 -15.84
CA GLY A 406 -27.42 25.11 -16.97
C GLY A 406 -27.53 26.32 -17.89
N GLY A 407 -26.40 26.94 -18.24
CA GLY A 407 -26.34 28.16 -19.04
C GLY A 407 -26.51 29.46 -18.25
N GLN A 408 -26.82 29.40 -16.95
CA GLN A 408 -26.90 30.58 -16.10
C GLN A 408 -25.54 31.29 -16.03
N LYS A 409 -25.56 32.61 -16.23
CA LYS A 409 -24.37 33.46 -16.10
C LYS A 409 -24.21 33.90 -14.65
N ILE A 410 -23.05 33.63 -14.08
CA ILE A 410 -22.68 33.96 -12.72
C ILE A 410 -21.49 34.93 -12.79
N PRO A 411 -21.69 36.22 -12.49
CA PRO A 411 -20.57 37.15 -12.38
C PRO A 411 -19.75 36.80 -11.13
N ALA A 412 -18.42 36.79 -11.27
CA ALA A 412 -17.51 36.64 -10.15
C ALA A 412 -16.43 37.73 -10.20
N LEU A 413 -16.17 38.35 -9.06
CA LEU A 413 -15.01 39.21 -8.87
C LEU A 413 -13.92 38.37 -8.21
N ILE A 414 -12.78 38.24 -8.87
CA ILE A 414 -11.64 37.46 -8.37
C ILE A 414 -10.40 38.33 -8.22
N TRP A 415 -9.49 37.88 -7.37
CA TRP A 415 -8.13 38.38 -7.26
C TRP A 415 -7.16 37.33 -7.79
N ARG A 416 -6.43 37.70 -8.85
CA ARG A 416 -5.45 36.85 -9.53
C ARG A 416 -4.15 37.63 -9.68
N LYS A 417 -3.04 37.08 -9.17
CA LYS A 417 -1.69 37.64 -9.34
C LYS A 417 -1.59 39.16 -9.06
N GLY A 418 -2.26 39.65 -8.01
CA GLY A 418 -2.20 41.05 -7.61
C GLY A 418 -3.25 41.97 -8.26
N GLN A 419 -4.13 41.44 -9.10
CA GLN A 419 -5.13 42.22 -9.83
C GLN A 419 -6.55 41.73 -9.54
N LYS A 420 -7.47 42.68 -9.38
CA LYS A 420 -8.91 42.41 -9.37
C LYS A 420 -9.41 42.28 -10.80
N MET A 421 -10.19 41.25 -11.08
CA MET A 421 -10.80 41.04 -12.38
C MET A 421 -12.20 40.48 -12.23
N THR A 422 -13.09 40.92 -13.11
CA THR A 422 -14.45 40.36 -13.20
C THR A 422 -14.46 39.31 -14.29
N VAL A 423 -15.00 38.14 -13.98
CA VAL A 423 -15.19 37.04 -14.93
C VAL A 423 -16.67 36.65 -14.94
N GLU A 424 -17.18 36.27 -16.11
CA GLU A 424 -18.52 35.73 -16.26
C GLU A 424 -18.42 34.21 -16.38
N ILE A 425 -18.94 33.49 -15.41
CA ILE A 425 -18.92 32.03 -15.38
C ILE A 425 -20.25 31.54 -15.90
N VAL A 426 -20.23 30.63 -16.87
CA VAL A 426 -21.45 29.98 -17.36
C VAL A 426 -21.61 28.64 -16.65
N ALA A 427 -22.71 28.48 -15.93
CA ALA A 427 -23.02 27.26 -15.21
C ALA A 427 -23.12 26.07 -16.19
N PRO A 428 -22.37 24.98 -15.98
CA PRO A 428 -22.46 23.82 -16.84
C PRO A 428 -23.86 23.17 -16.79
N PRO A 429 -24.26 22.43 -17.84
CA PRO A 429 -25.48 21.63 -17.83
C PRO A 429 -25.55 20.73 -16.58
N ARG A 430 -26.75 20.45 -16.09
CA ARG A 430 -26.92 19.43 -15.04
C ARG A 430 -26.54 18.06 -15.64
N MET A 431 -25.81 17.25 -14.87
CA MET A 431 -25.40 15.89 -15.25
C MET A 431 -26.53 14.90 -15.07
#